data_AF-A0A0N7Z5Q6-F1
#
_entry.id   AF-A0A0N7Z5Q6-F1
#
_cell.length_a   1.000
_cell.length_b   1.000
_cell.length_c   1.000
_cell.angle_alpha   90.00
_cell.angle_beta   90.00
_cell.angle_gamma   90.00
#
_symmetry.space_group_name_H-M   'P 1'
#
loop_
_entity.id
_entity.type
_entity.pdbx_description
1 polymer ?
#
loop_
_entity_poly.entity_id
_entity_poly.type
_entity_poly.pdbx_seq_one_letter_code
_entity_poly.pdbx_strand_id
1 'polypeptide(L)'
;MKLVDLPQAVLDDLCQDQQWRLDIDPGFDSKHEFWMAWHHFLKLPEESYFPRSEDSLAEFLTLEGYPLLLPVPRSHHASITPIRLISSADQQTVTLFLQDAYHRDWFTEPTDARYGFLAIADRYQKFGCDFYLASYYHFSYLVGKDYEAAVALLAQKLDEYPNTH
;
A
#
# COMPACT_ATOMS: atom_id res chain seq x y z
N MET A 1 -15.13 -2.12 -4.64
CA MET A 1 -14.70 -2.75 -5.90
C MET A 1 -13.70 -3.84 -5.53
N LYS A 2 -13.75 -5.01 -6.15
CA LYS A 2 -12.71 -6.04 -5.98
C LYS A 2 -11.85 -6.10 -7.24
N LEU A 3 -10.62 -6.58 -7.13
CA LEU A 3 -9.74 -6.79 -8.29
C LEU A 3 -10.42 -7.66 -9.36
N VAL A 4 -11.10 -8.73 -8.94
CA VAL A 4 -11.83 -9.66 -9.83
C VAL A 4 -13.01 -9.03 -10.57
N ASP A 5 -13.48 -7.86 -10.12
CA ASP A 5 -14.57 -7.12 -10.75
C ASP A 5 -14.05 -6.16 -11.86
N LEU A 6 -12.74 -6.00 -12.01
CA LEU A 6 -12.17 -5.12 -13.03
C LEU A 6 -12.36 -5.69 -14.44
N PRO A 7 -12.74 -4.85 -15.43
CA PRO A 7 -12.74 -5.26 -16.82
C PRO A 7 -11.35 -5.72 -17.27
N GLN A 8 -11.28 -6.73 -18.14
CA GLN A 8 -10.01 -7.21 -18.71
C GLN A 8 -9.21 -6.07 -19.37
N ALA A 9 -9.88 -5.12 -20.01
CA ALA A 9 -9.25 -3.94 -20.61
C ALA A 9 -8.51 -3.06 -19.58
N VAL A 10 -9.01 -2.98 -18.34
CA VAL A 10 -8.32 -2.28 -17.24
C VAL A 10 -7.08 -3.07 -16.84
N LEU A 11 -7.19 -4.38 -16.63
CA LEU A 11 -6.05 -5.23 -16.28
C LEU A 11 -4.95 -5.16 -17.35
N ASP A 12 -5.32 -5.18 -18.63
CA ASP A 12 -4.37 -5.11 -19.74
C ASP A 12 -3.73 -3.71 -19.87
N ASP A 13 -4.49 -2.63 -19.61
CA ASP A 13 -3.94 -1.27 -19.56
C ASP A 13 -2.95 -1.13 -18.40
N LEU A 14 -3.32 -1.57 -17.18
CA LEU A 14 -2.45 -1.51 -16.00
C LEU A 14 -1.18 -2.37 -16.14
N CYS A 15 -1.20 -3.42 -16.96
CA CYS A 15 -0.02 -4.24 -17.26
C CYS A 15 0.91 -3.61 -18.33
N GLN A 16 0.68 -2.38 -18.76
CA GLN A 16 1.59 -1.68 -19.67
C GLN A 16 2.72 -1.00 -18.88
N ASP A 17 3.86 -1.69 -18.77
CA ASP A 17 5.01 -1.29 -17.94
C ASP A 17 5.58 0.11 -18.25
N GLN A 18 5.38 0.61 -19.47
CA GLN A 18 5.81 1.95 -19.88
C GLN A 18 4.85 3.06 -19.46
N GLN A 19 3.64 2.71 -19.03
CA GLN A 19 2.59 3.65 -18.66
C GLN A 19 2.33 3.65 -17.14
N TRP A 20 2.23 2.46 -16.56
CA TRP A 20 1.89 2.28 -15.15
C TRP A 20 3.06 1.64 -14.43
N ARG A 21 4.00 2.48 -14.03
CA ARG A 21 5.12 2.09 -13.20
C ARG A 21 4.73 2.15 -11.73
N LEU A 22 5.24 1.22 -10.94
CA LEU A 22 5.22 1.31 -9.50
C LEU A 22 6.67 1.39 -9.02
N ASP A 23 6.98 2.49 -8.36
CA ASP A 23 8.20 2.60 -7.58
C ASP A 23 7.92 2.11 -6.16
N ILE A 24 8.62 1.05 -5.74
CA ILE A 24 8.39 0.40 -4.45
C ILE A 24 9.70 0.15 -3.70
N ASP A 25 9.70 0.59 -2.44
CA ASP A 25 10.70 0.18 -1.45
C ASP A 25 9.96 -0.58 -0.35
N PRO A 26 10.08 -1.92 -0.30
CA PRO A 26 9.45 -2.72 0.74
C PRO A 26 10.08 -2.49 2.12
N GLY A 27 11.20 -1.76 2.25
CA GLY A 27 11.75 -1.32 3.54
C GLY A 27 12.70 -2.31 4.22
N PHE A 28 13.14 -3.39 3.55
CA PHE A 28 13.91 -4.48 4.19
C PHE A 28 15.38 -4.62 3.76
N ASP A 29 15.81 -3.95 2.69
CA ASP A 29 17.24 -3.83 2.38
C ASP A 29 17.49 -2.48 1.71
N SER A 30 18.18 -1.60 2.42
CA SER A 30 18.41 -0.18 2.13
C SER A 30 19.34 0.10 0.92
N LYS A 31 19.35 -0.82 -0.05
CA LYS A 31 20.24 -0.77 -1.23
C LYS A 31 19.54 -0.87 -2.57
N HIS A 32 18.22 -1.09 -2.62
CA HIS A 32 17.56 -1.34 -3.89
C HIS A 32 16.20 -0.62 -3.97
N GLU A 33 16.19 0.49 -4.71
CA GLU A 33 14.98 1.02 -5.32
C GLU A 33 14.52 0.01 -6.38
N PHE A 34 13.34 -0.57 -6.19
CA PHE A 34 12.78 -1.51 -7.17
C PHE A 34 11.70 -0.81 -7.99
N TRP A 35 11.90 -0.87 -9.30
CA TRP A 35 10.86 -0.58 -10.26
C TRP A 35 10.13 -1.90 -10.47
N MET A 36 8.85 -1.94 -10.12
CA MET A 36 8.01 -3.10 -10.36
C MET A 36 6.87 -2.73 -11.31
N ALA A 37 6.51 -3.69 -12.14
CA ALA A 37 5.35 -3.58 -13.00
C ALA A 37 4.11 -4.13 -12.28
N TRP A 38 2.96 -3.50 -12.54
CA TRP A 38 1.69 -3.86 -11.91
C TRP A 38 1.26 -5.31 -12.21
N HIS A 39 1.66 -5.90 -13.33
CA HIS A 39 1.36 -7.30 -13.65
C HIS A 39 1.81 -8.30 -12.56
N HIS A 40 2.85 -7.98 -11.77
CA HIS A 40 3.32 -8.80 -10.64
C HIS A 40 2.36 -8.83 -9.44
N PHE A 41 1.46 -7.86 -9.37
CA PHE A 41 0.48 -7.69 -8.30
C PHE A 41 -0.94 -8.00 -8.76
N LEU A 42 -1.21 -7.96 -10.07
CA LEU A 42 -2.56 -8.14 -10.62
C LEU A 42 -2.81 -9.55 -11.19
N LYS A 43 -1.76 -10.29 -11.54
CA LYS A 43 -1.87 -11.61 -12.17
C LYS A 43 -0.94 -12.61 -11.47
N LEU A 44 -1.40 -13.84 -11.34
CA LEU A 44 -0.51 -14.93 -10.95
C LEU A 44 0.47 -15.21 -12.09
N PRO A 45 1.77 -15.39 -11.81
CA PRO A 45 2.71 -15.81 -12.83
C PRO A 45 2.38 -17.24 -13.29
N GLU A 46 2.55 -17.52 -14.59
CA GLU A 46 2.34 -18.87 -15.15
C GLU A 46 3.30 -19.90 -14.54
N GLU A 47 4.52 -19.47 -14.22
CA GLU A 47 5.51 -20.24 -13.48
C GLU A 47 6.04 -19.42 -12.31
N SER A 48 6.03 -19.99 -11.10
CA SER A 48 6.61 -19.36 -9.92
C SER A 48 7.47 -20.34 -9.16
N TYR A 49 8.65 -19.88 -8.75
CA TYR A 49 9.53 -20.62 -7.84
C TYR A 49 8.94 -20.76 -6.43
N PHE A 50 7.99 -19.89 -6.06
CA PHE A 50 7.28 -19.93 -4.79
C PHE A 50 5.77 -20.04 -5.02
N PRO A 51 5.04 -20.81 -4.20
CA PRO A 51 3.59 -20.89 -4.34
C PRO A 51 2.97 -19.49 -4.09
N ARG A 52 2.45 -18.87 -5.14
CA ARG A 52 1.59 -17.69 -5.06
C ARG A 52 0.15 -18.12 -5.24
N SER A 53 -0.73 -17.62 -4.38
CA SER A 53 -2.18 -17.76 -4.51
C SER A 53 -2.80 -16.41 -4.86
N GLU A 54 -4.07 -16.40 -5.24
CA GLU A 54 -4.84 -15.16 -5.46
C GLU A 54 -4.78 -14.22 -4.24
N ASP A 55 -4.63 -14.77 -3.03
CA ASP A 55 -4.45 -13.98 -1.80
C ASP A 55 -3.15 -13.18 -1.76
N SER A 56 -2.22 -13.44 -2.68
CA SER A 56 -0.95 -12.69 -2.85
C SER A 56 -1.08 -11.52 -3.84
N LEU A 57 -2.22 -11.38 -4.51
CA LEU A 57 -2.48 -10.29 -5.45
C LEU A 57 -2.94 -9.03 -4.71
N ALA A 58 -2.67 -7.87 -5.30
CA ALA A 58 -3.17 -6.59 -4.81
C ALA A 58 -4.70 -6.57 -4.78
N GLU A 59 -5.26 -5.90 -3.78
CA GLU A 59 -6.71 -5.75 -3.65
C GLU A 59 -7.05 -4.30 -3.31
N PHE A 60 -8.27 -3.89 -3.65
CA PHE A 60 -8.74 -2.55 -3.32
C PHE A 60 -8.93 -2.38 -1.81
N LEU A 61 -8.43 -1.25 -1.31
CA LEU A 61 -8.64 -0.73 0.03
C LEU A 61 -9.34 0.61 -0.07
N THR A 62 -10.21 0.95 0.87
CA THR A 62 -10.81 2.30 0.96
C THR A 62 -10.26 3.01 2.17
N LEU A 63 -9.51 4.09 1.96
CA LEU A 63 -8.99 4.95 3.02
C LEU A 63 -9.67 6.32 2.94
N GLU A 64 -10.32 6.75 4.02
CA GLU A 64 -11.01 8.05 4.11
C GLU A 64 -11.95 8.34 2.92
N GLY A 65 -12.59 7.30 2.37
CA GLY A 65 -13.50 7.41 1.21
C GLY A 65 -12.85 7.28 -0.16
N TYR A 66 -11.52 7.18 -0.25
CA TYR A 66 -10.79 7.01 -1.51
C TYR A 66 -10.58 5.52 -1.82
N PRO A 67 -11.12 4.98 -2.93
CA PRO A 67 -10.82 3.62 -3.36
C PRO A 67 -9.42 3.56 -3.96
N LEU A 68 -8.54 2.83 -3.32
CA LEU A 68 -7.11 2.75 -3.60
C LEU A 68 -6.72 1.33 -4.00
N LEU A 69 -5.88 1.23 -5.03
CA LEU A 69 -5.15 0.02 -5.35
C LEU A 69 -3.68 0.24 -4.97
N LEU A 70 -3.30 -0.34 -3.83
CA LEU A 70 -1.93 -0.35 -3.32
C LEU A 70 -1.26 -1.67 -3.72
N PRO A 71 0.09 -1.74 -3.81
CA PRO A 71 0.80 -2.95 -4.21
C PRO A 71 0.95 -3.95 -3.06
N VAL A 72 -0.12 -4.14 -2.29
CA VAL A 72 -0.17 -5.02 -1.12
C VAL A 72 -1.38 -5.94 -1.21
N PRO A 73 -1.26 -7.20 -0.78
CA PRO A 73 -2.40 -8.11 -0.81
C PRO A 73 -3.42 -7.79 0.27
N ARG A 74 -4.64 -8.34 0.11
CA ARG A 74 -5.74 -8.17 1.07
C ARG A 74 -5.36 -8.52 2.51
N SER A 75 -4.52 -9.53 2.70
CA SER A 75 -4.03 -9.96 4.01
C SER A 75 -3.21 -8.87 4.74
N HIS A 76 -2.63 -7.90 4.01
CA HIS A 76 -1.93 -6.76 4.60
C HIS A 76 -2.89 -5.65 5.05
N HIS A 77 -4.11 -5.58 4.52
CA HIS A 77 -4.98 -4.41 4.68
C HIS A 77 -5.31 -4.09 6.14
N ALA A 78 -5.49 -5.11 7.00
CA ALA A 78 -5.76 -4.91 8.42
C ALA A 78 -4.58 -4.24 9.17
N SER A 79 -3.38 -4.31 8.61
CA SER A 79 -2.17 -3.73 9.18
C SER A 79 -1.88 -2.31 8.68
N ILE A 80 -2.60 -1.85 7.65
CA ILE A 80 -2.45 -0.51 7.08
C ILE A 80 -3.36 0.45 7.83
N THR A 81 -2.79 1.52 8.35
CA THR A 81 -3.52 2.59 9.03
C THR A 81 -3.11 3.94 8.44
N PRO A 82 -4.05 4.75 7.91
CA PRO A 82 -3.74 6.08 7.42
C PRO A 82 -3.36 7.01 8.58
N ILE A 83 -2.22 7.67 8.47
CA ILE A 83 -1.78 8.74 9.36
C ILE A 83 -2.27 10.07 8.84
N ARG A 84 -2.11 10.29 7.53
CA ARG A 84 -2.50 11.52 6.85
C ARG A 84 -2.75 11.25 5.38
N LEU A 85 -3.86 11.77 4.87
CA LEU A 85 -4.19 11.78 3.46
C LEU A 85 -4.26 13.23 2.96
N ILE A 86 -3.58 13.51 1.85
CA ILE A 86 -3.70 14.78 1.14
C ILE A 86 -4.18 14.50 -0.27
N SER A 87 -5.36 15.01 -0.62
CA SER A 87 -5.78 15.09 -2.02
C SER A 87 -5.19 16.33 -2.69
N SER A 88 -4.74 16.19 -3.92
CA SER A 88 -4.45 17.33 -4.80
C SER A 88 -5.74 18.15 -5.03
N ALA A 89 -5.57 19.43 -5.37
CA ALA A 89 -6.69 20.35 -5.57
C ALA A 89 -7.63 19.93 -6.72
N ASP A 90 -7.08 19.28 -7.74
CA ASP A 90 -7.82 18.72 -8.88
C ASP A 90 -8.31 17.28 -8.65
N GLN A 91 -8.04 16.73 -7.46
CA GLN A 91 -8.37 15.36 -7.08
C GLN A 91 -7.77 14.28 -8.00
N GLN A 92 -6.73 14.62 -8.77
CA GLN A 92 -6.06 13.66 -9.66
C GLN A 92 -5.00 12.83 -8.94
N THR A 93 -4.51 13.27 -7.78
CA THR A 93 -3.49 12.56 -7.02
C THR A 93 -3.83 12.59 -5.54
N VAL A 94 -3.58 11.49 -4.84
CA VAL A 94 -3.61 11.45 -3.38
C VAL A 94 -2.24 11.04 -2.85
N THR A 95 -1.77 11.76 -1.84
CA THR A 95 -0.58 11.45 -1.07
C THR A 95 -0.99 10.89 0.28
N LEU A 96 -0.45 9.72 0.62
CA LEU A 96 -0.77 8.97 1.83
C LEU A 96 0.48 8.80 2.68
N PHE A 97 0.38 9.16 3.95
CA PHE A 97 1.32 8.77 4.99
C PHE A 97 0.64 7.66 5.78
N LEU A 98 1.28 6.50 5.84
CA LEU A 98 0.71 5.27 6.37
C LEU A 98 1.60 4.71 7.46
N GLN A 99 0.98 4.10 8.46
CA GLN A 99 1.62 3.06 9.23
C GLN A 99 1.21 1.72 8.60
N ASP A 100 2.19 0.96 8.09
CA ASP A 100 1.99 -0.44 7.69
C ASP A 100 2.72 -1.33 8.70
N ALA A 101 1.93 -1.95 9.57
CA ALA A 101 2.41 -2.85 10.62
C ALA A 101 2.29 -4.33 10.23
N TYR A 102 2.35 -4.66 8.93
CA TYR A 102 2.16 -6.05 8.48
C TYR A 102 3.14 -7.01 9.16
N HIS A 103 4.40 -6.60 9.26
CA HIS A 103 5.42 -7.27 10.05
C HIS A 103 5.40 -6.78 11.50
N ARG A 104 4.31 -7.08 12.19
CA ARG A 104 4.01 -6.61 13.57
C ARG A 104 5.17 -6.81 14.56
N ASP A 105 5.95 -7.87 14.39
CA ASP A 105 7.03 -8.25 15.32
C ASP A 105 8.18 -7.22 15.33
N TRP A 106 8.16 -6.24 14.43
CA TRP A 106 9.09 -5.11 14.41
C TRP A 106 8.56 -3.84 15.09
N PHE A 107 7.30 -3.84 15.52
CA PHE A 107 6.66 -2.72 16.21
C PHE A 107 6.42 -3.09 17.66
N THR A 108 7.50 -3.16 18.42
CA THR A 108 7.52 -3.67 19.80
C THR A 108 7.53 -2.57 20.85
N GLU A 109 7.98 -1.37 20.48
CA GLU A 109 8.02 -0.20 21.35
C GLU A 109 7.47 1.04 20.65
N PRO A 110 6.99 2.06 21.39
CA PRO A 110 6.41 3.26 20.80
C PRO A 110 7.32 3.99 19.82
N THR A 111 8.65 3.89 20.00
CA THR A 111 9.66 4.48 19.12
C THR A 111 9.67 3.88 17.71
N ASP A 112 9.21 2.65 17.55
CA ASP A 112 9.07 1.96 16.25
C ASP A 112 7.99 2.61 15.37
N ALA A 113 7.09 3.42 15.95
CA ALA A 113 6.08 4.17 15.20
C ALA A 113 6.66 5.18 14.19
N ARG A 114 7.97 5.45 14.22
CA ARG A 114 8.66 6.23 13.19
C ARG A 114 8.72 5.53 11.84
N TYR A 115 8.61 4.21 11.83
CA TYR A 115 8.66 3.39 10.62
C TYR A 115 7.28 3.40 9.97
N GLY A 116 7.17 4.07 8.82
CA GLY A 116 5.94 4.19 8.07
C GLY A 116 6.17 4.08 6.58
N PHE A 117 5.13 4.41 5.81
CA PHE A 117 5.17 4.35 4.35
C PHE A 117 4.56 5.62 3.75
N LEU A 118 5.15 6.07 2.66
CA LEU A 118 4.63 7.11 1.79
C LEU A 118 4.09 6.45 0.53
N ALA A 119 2.81 6.68 0.23
CA ALA A 119 2.24 6.30 -1.05
C ALA A 119 1.76 7.53 -1.81
N ILE A 120 1.96 7.50 -3.13
CA ILE A 120 1.35 8.45 -4.06
C ILE A 120 0.51 7.63 -5.01
N ALA A 121 -0.75 7.99 -5.16
CA ALA A 121 -1.66 7.31 -6.05
C ALA A 121 -2.36 8.30 -6.99
N ASP A 122 -2.37 7.96 -8.27
CA ASP A 122 -2.95 8.76 -9.34
C ASP A 122 -4.33 8.22 -9.70
N ARG A 123 -5.25 9.13 -10.02
CA ARG A 123 -6.63 8.78 -10.33
C ARG A 123 -6.71 8.10 -11.70
N TYR A 124 -7.25 6.89 -11.71
CA TYR A 124 -7.54 6.10 -12.88
C TYR A 124 -9.01 6.26 -13.26
N GLN A 125 -9.27 6.85 -14.44
CA GLN A 125 -10.64 7.11 -14.93
C GLN A 125 -10.94 6.50 -16.31
N LYS A 126 -10.17 5.48 -16.74
CA LYS A 126 -10.38 4.81 -18.03
C LYS A 126 -11.37 3.65 -17.91
N PHE A 127 -11.94 3.24 -19.05
CA PHE A 127 -12.83 2.09 -19.19
C PHE A 127 -14.01 2.04 -18.20
N GLY A 128 -14.49 3.21 -17.75
CA GLY A 128 -15.62 3.33 -16.83
C GLY A 128 -15.30 3.03 -15.36
N CYS A 129 -14.03 2.85 -15.01
CA CYS A 129 -13.59 2.73 -13.62
C CYS A 129 -13.18 4.09 -13.05
N ASP A 130 -13.27 4.26 -11.73
CA ASP A 130 -12.80 5.45 -11.01
C ASP A 130 -12.19 5.04 -9.67
N PHE A 131 -10.86 5.06 -9.59
CA PHE A 131 -10.09 4.71 -8.40
C PHE A 131 -8.71 5.36 -8.41
N TYR A 132 -7.95 5.22 -7.33
CA TYR A 132 -6.57 5.71 -7.24
C TYR A 132 -5.60 4.55 -7.29
N LEU A 133 -4.66 4.58 -8.23
CA LEU A 133 -3.64 3.57 -8.44
C LEU A 133 -2.31 4.08 -7.90
N ALA A 134 -1.66 3.31 -7.02
CA ALA A 134 -0.33 3.70 -6.54
C ALA A 134 0.70 3.77 -7.69
N SER A 135 1.36 4.90 -7.82
CA SER A 135 2.57 5.04 -8.65
C SER A 135 3.84 5.03 -7.80
N TYR A 136 3.69 5.24 -6.48
CA TYR A 136 4.75 5.24 -5.49
C TYR A 136 4.27 4.58 -4.19
N TYR A 137 5.07 3.67 -3.61
CA TYR A 137 4.82 3.08 -2.30
C TYR A 137 6.15 2.75 -1.61
N HIS A 138 6.64 3.63 -0.74
CA HIS A 138 7.99 3.51 -0.18
C HIS A 138 7.97 3.58 1.33
N PHE A 139 8.88 2.83 1.94
CA PHE A 139 9.24 3.03 3.34
C PHE A 139 9.68 4.49 3.57
N SER A 140 9.24 5.06 4.69
CA SER A 140 9.57 6.42 5.07
C SER A 140 9.64 6.58 6.58
N TYR A 141 10.49 7.50 7.03
CA TYR A 141 10.48 7.93 8.43
C TYR A 141 9.40 8.98 8.65
N LEU A 142 8.42 8.66 9.48
CA LEU A 142 7.43 9.61 9.95
C LEU A 142 8.10 10.59 10.93
N VAL A 143 7.77 11.87 10.83
CA VAL A 143 8.36 12.93 11.64
C VAL A 143 7.30 13.93 12.11
N GLY A 144 7.61 14.66 13.18
CA GLY A 144 6.72 15.68 13.72
C GLY A 144 5.33 15.13 14.04
N LYS A 145 4.29 15.81 13.55
CA LYS A 145 2.89 15.44 13.80
C LYS A 145 2.50 14.06 13.28
N ASP A 146 3.11 13.61 12.17
CA ASP A 146 2.82 12.29 11.62
C ASP A 146 3.37 11.19 12.53
N TYR A 147 4.56 11.40 13.09
CA TYR A 147 5.13 10.51 14.10
C TYR A 147 4.30 10.49 15.39
N GLU A 148 3.89 11.66 15.90
CA GLU A 148 3.05 11.76 17.09
C GLU A 148 1.73 10.99 16.93
N ALA A 149 1.09 11.12 15.75
CA ALA A 149 -0.12 10.36 15.42
C ALA A 149 0.17 8.85 15.34
N ALA A 150 1.27 8.44 14.71
CA ALA A 150 1.65 7.04 14.61
C ALA A 150 1.95 6.41 15.98
N VAL A 151 2.57 7.16 16.90
CA VAL A 151 2.82 6.71 18.29
C VAL A 151 1.51 6.43 19.00
N ALA A 152 0.53 7.34 18.89
CA ALA A 152 -0.78 7.15 19.52
C ALA A 152 -1.50 5.91 18.97
N LEU A 153 -1.40 5.66 17.67
CA LEU A 153 -1.98 4.47 17.03
C LEU A 153 -1.26 3.17 17.43
N LEU A 154 0.07 3.18 17.50
CA LEU A 154 0.84 2.01 17.90
C LEU A 154 0.59 1.66 19.38
N ALA A 155 0.51 2.66 20.25
CA ALA A 155 0.22 2.44 21.67
C ALA A 155 -1.13 1.72 21.86
N GLN A 156 -2.17 2.12 21.13
CA GLN A 156 -3.48 1.44 21.17
C GLN A 156 -3.37 -0.03 20.75
N LYS A 157 -2.60 -0.32 19.70
CA LYS A 157 -2.39 -1.70 19.21
C LYS A 157 -1.60 -2.56 20.22
N LEU A 158 -0.58 -1.99 20.86
CA LEU A 158 0.22 -2.68 21.87
C LEU A 158 -0.59 -2.99 23.15
N ASP A 159 -1.52 -2.10 23.52
CA ASP A 159 -2.42 -2.32 24.65
C ASP A 159 -3.49 -3.39 24.37
N GLU A 160 -3.96 -3.50 23.11
CA GLU A 160 -4.92 -4.53 22.68
C GLU A 160 -4.32 -5.94 22.61
N TYR A 161 -3.00 -6.05 22.37
CA TYR A 161 -2.28 -7.31 22.27
C TYR A 161 -1.02 -7.29 23.15
N PRO A 162 -1.16 -7.31 24.48
CA PRO A 162 0.00 -7.32 25.37
C PRO A 162 0.85 -8.54 25.04
N ASN A 163 2.15 -8.32 24.77
CA ASN A 163 3.11 -9.38 24.47
C ASN A 163 2.95 -10.52 25.49
N THR A 164 2.38 -11.63 25.04
CA THR A 164 2.27 -12.87 25.81
C THR A 164 3.63 -13.55 25.71
N HIS A 165 4.51 -13.20 26.65
CA HIS A 165 5.76 -13.92 26.91
C HIS A 165 5.50 -15.19 27.70
#